data_AF-J3DVL8-F1
#
_entry.id   AF-J3DVL8-F1
#
_cell.length_a   1.000
_cell.length_b   1.000
_cell.length_c   1.000
_cell.angle_alpha   90.00
_cell.angle_beta   90.00
_cell.angle_gamma   90.00
#
_symmetry.space_group_name_H-M   'P 1'
#
loop_
_entity.id
_entity.type
_entity.pdbx_description
1 polymer ?
#
loop_
_entity_poly.entity_id
_entity_poly.type
_entity_poly.pdbx_seq_one_letter_code
_entity_poly.pdbx_strand_id
1 'polypeptide(L)'
;MNTDFSISNDSRPQWLVRANVADQLHYGELEQQSIASQIELDKQLGIFASVRVYARYLANQALELEFGSTLDPDSITTSSRYVFQQAGRTFIQEDKRTLTDLLLHGLHEEGQRANITLRGEGLPSGLNQQWLEESLNHDVRAAYGAEFRSVYQRSGVLAAMNNVTRDQLLLSAFASKLQGHLNDSNLQRVRRAVAGDASLTIGPLQLREDTRALKGLVAIGSRDDSQEDWLLYAPGSPDGQDWYELPTFRRLSLDISRWTATQSGLDYLTWQSHALDRETITGYLKKIPQLPSLWVGVTLAPSPFKGEEVLNAIGDNDRAWRVAQEESQTPYGYRTASNEQRQRFARINCELRSLQTVEVRQGGFVSFERFCHQLIKQRVEEVLLQRGERVVINPDRINVEIRNKR
;
A
#
# COMPACT_ATOMS: atom_id res chain seq x y z
N MET A 1 -1.99 3.33 3.77
CA MET A 1 -1.23 2.54 4.75
C MET A 1 -0.53 3.59 5.60
N ASN A 2 -1.14 3.96 6.72
CA ASN A 2 -0.57 4.93 7.66
C ASN A 2 0.36 4.14 8.57
N THR A 3 1.66 4.39 8.46
CA THR A 3 2.62 4.02 9.50
C THR A 3 2.67 5.16 10.48
N ASP A 4 1.99 4.99 11.62
CA ASP A 4 2.20 5.82 12.81
C ASP A 4 3.64 5.61 13.29
N PHE A 5 4.48 6.63 13.11
CA PHE A 5 5.81 6.68 13.69
C PHE A 5 5.70 7.20 15.14
N SER A 6 5.49 6.28 16.08
CA SER A 6 5.72 6.54 17.50
C SER A 6 7.22 6.50 17.77
N ILE A 7 7.82 7.66 18.04
CA ILE A 7 9.24 7.79 18.40
C ILE A 7 9.39 7.47 19.89
N SER A 8 9.66 6.20 20.21
CA SER A 8 10.42 5.86 21.42
C SER A 8 11.91 5.86 21.06
N ASN A 9 12.78 6.33 21.97
CA ASN A 9 14.23 6.36 21.73
C ASN A 9 14.85 4.95 21.52
N ASP A 10 14.09 3.87 21.75
CA ASP A 10 14.47 2.47 21.52
C ASP A 10 14.23 1.97 20.08
N SER A 11 13.71 2.81 19.15
CA SER A 11 13.36 2.38 17.79
C SER A 11 14.30 2.85 16.67
N ARG A 12 15.38 3.59 16.98
CA ARG A 12 16.29 4.10 15.94
C ARG A 12 17.13 2.98 15.32
N PRO A 13 17.29 2.97 13.99
CA PRO A 13 18.10 1.94 13.33
C PRO A 13 19.58 2.05 13.75
N GLN A 14 20.24 0.90 13.89
CA GLN A 14 21.61 0.85 14.41
C GLN A 14 22.62 1.65 13.57
N TRP A 15 22.42 1.74 12.25
CA TRP A 15 23.29 2.52 11.38
C TRP A 15 23.23 4.02 11.69
N LEU A 16 22.07 4.54 12.10
CA LEU A 16 21.89 5.95 12.47
C LEU A 16 22.54 6.24 13.82
N VAL A 17 22.40 5.31 14.78
CA VAL A 17 23.02 5.43 16.10
C VAL A 17 24.55 5.45 16.00
N ARG A 18 25.13 4.71 15.04
CA ARG A 18 26.58 4.67 14.78
C ARG A 18 27.10 5.87 13.99
N ALA A 19 26.23 6.64 13.33
CA ALA A 19 26.64 7.83 12.61
C ALA A 19 27.13 8.92 13.58
N ASN A 20 27.99 9.83 13.10
CA ASN A 20 28.43 10.97 13.90
C ASN A 20 27.27 11.95 14.17
N VAL A 21 27.42 12.82 15.17
CA VAL A 21 26.36 13.74 15.61
C VAL A 21 25.89 14.67 14.48
N ALA A 22 26.79 15.15 13.63
CA ALA A 22 26.43 16.03 12.51
C ALA A 22 25.57 15.29 11.48
N ASP A 23 25.94 14.05 11.13
CA ASP A 23 25.15 13.19 10.24
C ASP A 23 23.78 12.85 10.84
N GLN A 24 23.69 12.62 12.16
CA GLN A 24 22.41 12.37 12.83
C GLN A 24 21.48 13.60 12.79
N LEU A 25 22.04 14.80 13.01
CA LEU A 25 21.28 16.06 12.91
C LEU A 25 20.80 16.31 11.49
N HIS A 26 21.69 16.16 10.50
CA HIS A 26 21.35 16.32 9.08
C HIS A 26 20.28 15.31 8.62
N TYR A 27 20.34 14.07 9.09
CA TYR A 27 19.30 13.08 8.84
C TYR A 27 17.94 13.54 9.41
N GLY A 28 17.92 14.02 10.65
CA GLY A 28 16.72 14.53 11.30
C GLY A 28 16.09 15.73 10.57
N GLU A 29 16.91 16.62 10.02
CA GLU A 29 16.43 17.74 9.19
C GLU A 29 15.77 17.26 7.89
N LEU A 30 16.39 16.31 7.19
CA LEU A 30 15.82 15.71 5.98
C LEU A 30 14.53 14.93 6.28
N GLU A 31 14.46 14.25 7.41
CA GLU A 31 13.26 13.54 7.86
C GLU A 31 12.12 14.51 8.13
N GLN A 32 12.39 15.62 8.84
CA GLN A 32 11.41 16.68 9.07
C GLN A 32 10.92 17.32 7.76
N GLN A 33 11.83 17.56 6.80
CA GLN A 33 11.47 18.08 5.48
C GLN A 33 10.56 17.10 4.72
N SER A 34 10.89 15.81 4.72
CA SER A 34 10.07 14.78 4.07
C SER A 34 8.69 14.63 4.71
N ILE A 35 8.59 14.75 6.04
CA ILE A 35 7.30 14.76 6.75
C ILE A 35 6.50 16.01 6.37
N ALA A 36 7.14 17.18 6.34
CA ALA A 36 6.48 18.44 6.00
C ALA A 36 5.93 18.44 4.57
N SER A 37 6.66 17.92 3.59
CA SER A 37 6.16 17.81 2.21
C SER A 37 5.02 16.81 2.06
N GLN A 38 5.05 15.70 2.81
CA GLN A 38 3.92 14.76 2.84
C GLN A 38 2.66 15.40 3.45
N ILE A 39 2.80 16.14 4.55
CA ILE A 39 1.68 16.89 5.17
C ILE A 39 1.10 17.91 4.20
N GLU A 40 1.95 18.64 3.47
CA GLU A 40 1.48 19.60 2.47
C GLU A 40 0.75 18.90 1.31
N LEU A 41 1.25 17.76 0.83
CA LEU A 41 0.53 16.97 -0.17
C LEU A 41 -0.84 16.53 0.35
N ASP A 42 -0.92 16.00 1.57
CA ASP A 42 -2.18 15.57 2.17
C ASP A 42 -3.17 16.74 2.33
N LYS A 43 -2.66 17.94 2.67
CA LYS A 43 -3.45 19.17 2.73
C LYS A 43 -3.97 19.60 1.35
N GLN A 44 -3.15 19.51 0.31
CA GLN A 44 -3.57 19.81 -1.08
C GLN A 44 -4.62 18.83 -1.59
N LEU A 45 -4.53 17.55 -1.20
CA LEU A 45 -5.52 16.52 -1.50
C LEU A 45 -6.81 16.68 -0.67
N GLY A 46 -6.69 17.17 0.56
CA GLY A 46 -7.81 17.36 1.48
C GLY A 46 -8.60 16.06 1.70
N ILE A 47 -9.91 16.10 1.47
CA ILE A 47 -10.78 14.93 1.61
C ILE A 47 -10.47 13.81 0.60
N PHE A 48 -9.68 14.10 -0.45
CA PHE A 48 -9.30 13.14 -1.49
C PHE A 48 -7.94 12.47 -1.25
N ALA A 49 -7.34 12.64 -0.07
CA ALA A 49 -6.09 11.97 0.28
C ALA A 49 -6.21 10.43 0.24
N SER A 50 -7.40 9.90 0.56
CA SER A 50 -7.78 8.52 0.27
C SER A 50 -9.30 8.35 0.26
N VAL A 51 -9.79 7.25 -0.32
CA VAL A 51 -11.23 6.91 -0.29
C VAL A 51 -11.79 6.79 1.13
N ARG A 52 -10.97 6.36 2.10
CA ARG A 52 -11.36 6.28 3.51
C ARG A 52 -11.48 7.66 4.15
N VAL A 53 -10.57 8.59 3.84
CA VAL A 53 -10.69 9.98 4.30
C VAL A 53 -11.96 10.62 3.73
N TYR A 54 -12.24 10.39 2.45
CA TYR A 54 -13.46 10.87 1.81
C TYR A 54 -14.73 10.30 2.45
N ALA A 55 -14.77 8.99 2.69
CA ALA A 55 -15.89 8.33 3.39
C ALA A 55 -16.10 8.88 4.80
N ARG A 56 -15.02 9.06 5.56
CA ARG A 56 -15.07 9.63 6.92
C ARG A 56 -15.60 11.06 6.89
N TYR A 57 -15.16 11.87 5.92
CA TYR A 57 -15.68 13.22 5.72
C TYR A 57 -17.18 13.23 5.45
N LEU A 58 -17.68 12.37 4.56
CA LEU A 58 -19.12 12.28 4.27
C LEU A 58 -19.91 11.83 5.51
N ALA A 59 -19.42 10.84 6.26
CA ALA A 59 -20.07 10.42 7.50
C ALA A 59 -20.10 11.54 8.55
N ASN A 60 -19.00 12.25 8.76
CA ASN A 60 -18.95 13.42 9.65
C ASN A 60 -19.98 14.47 9.25
N GLN A 61 -20.04 14.80 7.95
CA GLN A 61 -20.97 15.78 7.44
C GLN A 61 -22.43 15.35 7.65
N ALA A 62 -22.75 14.08 7.42
CA ALA A 62 -24.10 13.55 7.64
C ALA A 62 -24.48 13.57 9.13
N LEU A 63 -23.56 13.21 10.03
CA LEU A 63 -23.81 13.26 11.49
C LEU A 63 -24.03 14.69 11.99
N GLU A 64 -23.24 15.64 11.51
CA GLU A 64 -23.37 17.04 11.88
C GLU A 64 -24.67 17.66 11.35
N LEU A 65 -25.01 17.41 10.07
CA LEU A 65 -26.20 17.99 9.45
C LEU A 65 -27.51 17.45 10.03
N GLU A 66 -27.60 16.13 10.26
CA GLU A 66 -28.84 15.49 10.69
C GLU A 66 -29.02 15.49 12.21
N PHE A 67 -27.92 15.47 12.97
CA PHE A 67 -27.97 15.29 14.43
C PHE A 67 -27.23 16.37 15.22
N GLY A 68 -26.55 17.33 14.57
CA GLY A 68 -25.68 18.29 15.25
C GLY A 68 -24.54 17.61 16.03
N SER A 69 -24.10 16.45 15.54
CA SER A 69 -23.19 15.54 16.26
C SER A 69 -21.79 15.56 15.66
N THR A 70 -20.80 15.88 16.50
CA THR A 70 -19.38 15.82 16.16
C THR A 70 -18.74 14.46 16.49
N LEU A 71 -19.54 13.39 16.62
CA LEU A 71 -19.03 12.05 16.90
C LEU A 71 -18.13 11.58 15.77
N ASP A 72 -16.99 10.95 16.10
CA ASP A 72 -16.12 10.34 15.11
C ASP A 72 -16.77 9.07 14.52
N PRO A 73 -17.02 8.99 13.20
CA PRO A 73 -17.58 7.82 12.52
C PRO A 73 -16.76 6.55 12.73
N ASP A 74 -15.46 6.69 13.00
CA ASP A 74 -14.59 5.55 13.30
C ASP A 74 -14.78 4.99 14.74
N SER A 75 -15.41 5.76 15.64
CA SER A 75 -15.79 5.28 16.98
C SER A 75 -17.16 4.59 17.01
N ILE A 76 -17.99 4.81 15.99
CA ILE A 76 -19.31 4.21 15.85
C ILE A 76 -19.17 2.83 15.21
N THR A 77 -19.48 1.79 15.99
CA THR A 77 -19.50 0.41 15.53
C THR A 77 -20.85 0.08 14.87
N THR A 78 -20.80 -0.53 13.70
CA THR A 78 -21.94 -1.13 13.01
C THR A 78 -21.80 -2.65 13.05
N SER A 79 -22.89 -3.34 13.42
CA SER A 79 -22.99 -4.80 13.37
C SER A 79 -24.06 -5.18 12.35
N SER A 80 -23.64 -5.82 11.27
CA SER A 80 -24.49 -6.25 10.16
C SER A 80 -24.73 -7.75 10.26
N ARG A 81 -25.99 -8.18 10.16
CA ARG A 81 -26.37 -9.60 10.10
C ARG A 81 -27.19 -9.86 8.84
N TYR A 82 -26.59 -10.56 7.90
CA TYR A 82 -27.20 -10.93 6.63
C TYR A 82 -27.52 -12.43 6.59
N VAL A 83 -28.74 -12.78 6.19
CA VAL A 83 -29.19 -14.17 6.09
C VAL A 83 -29.66 -14.43 4.67
N PHE A 84 -29.13 -15.47 4.04
CA PHE A 84 -29.51 -15.87 2.69
C PHE A 84 -29.57 -17.40 2.55
N GLN A 85 -30.21 -17.86 1.48
CA GLN A 85 -30.38 -19.28 1.17
C GLN A 85 -29.66 -19.61 -0.13
N GLN A 86 -28.85 -20.67 -0.13
CA GLN A 86 -28.21 -21.18 -1.34
C GLN A 86 -28.18 -22.71 -1.29
N ALA A 87 -28.60 -23.37 -2.38
CA ALA A 87 -28.63 -24.84 -2.48
C ALA A 87 -29.32 -25.54 -1.29
N GLY A 88 -30.43 -24.98 -0.79
CA GLY A 88 -31.21 -25.54 0.33
C GLY A 88 -30.55 -25.38 1.71
N ARG A 89 -29.50 -24.57 1.82
CA ARG A 89 -28.83 -24.26 3.10
C ARG A 89 -28.96 -22.78 3.44
N THR A 90 -29.20 -22.51 4.73
CA THR A 90 -29.16 -21.16 5.29
C THR A 90 -27.74 -20.74 5.59
N PHE A 91 -27.35 -19.56 5.11
CA PHE A 91 -26.08 -18.92 5.43
C PHE A 91 -26.34 -17.67 6.26
N ILE A 92 -25.47 -17.44 7.23
CA ILE A 92 -25.50 -16.24 8.09
C ILE A 92 -24.13 -15.60 7.97
N GLN A 93 -24.10 -14.37 7.47
CA GLN A 93 -22.92 -13.53 7.45
C GLN A 93 -23.07 -12.44 8.50
N GLU A 94 -22.12 -12.38 9.43
CA GLU A 94 -22.05 -11.34 10.45
C GLU A 94 -20.76 -10.53 10.27
N ASP A 95 -20.92 -9.22 10.11
CA ASP A 95 -19.81 -8.29 9.92
C ASP A 95 -19.88 -7.19 10.97
N LYS A 96 -18.72 -6.84 11.54
CA LYS A 96 -18.54 -5.68 12.42
C LYS A 96 -17.62 -4.68 11.73
N ARG A 97 -18.07 -3.43 11.58
CA ARG A 97 -17.34 -2.35 10.89
C ARG A 97 -17.47 -1.04 11.65
N THR A 98 -16.62 -0.06 11.37
CA THR A 98 -16.93 1.33 11.74
C THR A 98 -18.02 1.88 10.82
N LEU A 99 -18.60 3.06 11.14
CA LEU A 99 -19.53 3.72 10.24
C LEU A 99 -18.83 4.10 8.91
N THR A 100 -17.60 4.62 8.97
CA THR A 100 -16.77 4.89 7.78
C THR A 100 -16.60 3.65 6.91
N ASP A 101 -16.28 2.51 7.52
CA ASP A 101 -16.09 1.27 6.77
C ASP A 101 -17.40 0.76 6.19
N LEU A 102 -18.54 0.92 6.87
CA LEU A 102 -19.85 0.60 6.29
C LEU A 102 -20.14 1.44 5.04
N LEU A 103 -19.86 2.74 5.08
CA LEU A 103 -19.98 3.65 3.92
C LEU A 103 -19.17 3.18 2.71
N LEU A 104 -17.96 2.68 2.93
CA LEU A 104 -17.09 2.16 1.87
C LEU A 104 -17.62 0.87 1.24
N HIS A 105 -18.26 0.01 2.04
CA HIS A 105 -18.82 -1.25 1.56
C HIS A 105 -20.17 -1.06 0.87
N GLY A 106 -20.93 -0.05 1.29
CA GLY A 106 -22.29 0.20 0.82
C GLY A 106 -23.32 -0.76 1.41
N LEU A 107 -24.59 -0.46 1.17
CA LEU A 107 -25.73 -1.31 1.54
C LEU A 107 -26.01 -2.34 0.45
N HIS A 108 -26.70 -3.42 0.81
CA HIS A 108 -27.32 -4.32 -0.17
C HIS A 108 -28.54 -3.66 -0.82
N GLU A 109 -29.02 -4.22 -1.92
CA GLU A 109 -30.19 -3.69 -2.61
C GLU A 109 -31.45 -3.74 -1.74
N GLU A 110 -32.40 -2.86 -2.04
CA GLU A 110 -33.68 -2.79 -1.33
C GLU A 110 -34.39 -4.15 -1.33
N GLY A 111 -35.01 -4.51 -0.19
CA GLY A 111 -35.63 -5.82 0.02
C GLY A 111 -34.66 -6.97 0.32
N GLN A 112 -33.34 -6.77 0.21
CA GLN A 112 -32.31 -7.78 0.53
C GLN A 112 -31.25 -7.24 1.51
N ARG A 113 -31.63 -6.26 2.33
CA ARG A 113 -30.73 -5.62 3.29
C ARG A 113 -30.38 -6.53 4.47
N ALA A 114 -29.13 -6.41 4.93
CA ALA A 114 -28.75 -6.96 6.23
C ALA A 114 -29.48 -6.22 7.35
N ASN A 115 -29.71 -6.87 8.48
CA ASN A 115 -30.12 -6.17 9.70
C ASN A 115 -28.87 -5.49 10.28
N ILE A 116 -28.92 -4.17 10.48
CA ILE A 116 -27.79 -3.37 10.93
C ILE A 116 -28.13 -2.72 12.27
N THR A 117 -27.25 -2.90 13.25
CA THR A 117 -27.33 -2.21 14.54
C THR A 117 -26.10 -1.32 14.72
N LEU A 118 -26.30 -0.13 15.28
CA LEU A 118 -25.23 0.81 15.61
C LEU A 118 -24.97 0.80 17.12
N ARG A 119 -23.70 0.89 17.50
CA ARG A 119 -23.23 0.93 18.89
C ARG A 119 -22.09 1.93 19.03
N GLY A 120 -22.12 2.69 20.12
CA GLY A 120 -21.13 3.70 20.43
C GLY A 120 -21.57 4.50 21.66
N GLU A 121 -20.65 5.25 22.24
CA GLU A 121 -20.98 6.16 23.33
C GLU A 121 -21.61 7.43 22.76
N GLY A 122 -22.67 7.93 23.42
CA GLY A 122 -23.30 9.21 23.05
C GLY A 122 -24.06 9.23 21.72
N LEU A 123 -24.46 8.07 21.17
CA LEU A 123 -25.19 8.02 19.90
C LEU A 123 -26.49 8.85 19.95
N PRO A 124 -26.74 9.72 18.94
CA PRO A 124 -27.99 10.47 18.84
C PRO A 124 -29.23 9.58 18.76
N SER A 125 -30.32 10.02 19.39
CA SER A 125 -31.63 9.36 19.29
C SER A 125 -32.20 9.55 17.88
N GLY A 126 -31.94 8.62 16.98
CA GLY A 126 -32.32 8.69 15.57
C GLY A 126 -31.28 8.08 14.63
N LEU A 127 -30.04 7.95 15.10
CA LEU A 127 -28.97 7.25 14.40
C LEU A 127 -29.23 5.73 14.42
N ASN A 128 -29.99 5.25 13.43
CA ASN A 128 -30.47 3.87 13.34
C ASN A 128 -30.38 3.34 11.89
N GLN A 129 -30.85 2.11 11.66
CA GLN A 129 -30.85 1.49 10.34
C GLN A 129 -31.66 2.27 9.30
N GLN A 130 -32.82 2.82 9.67
CA GLN A 130 -33.65 3.59 8.75
C GLN A 130 -32.89 4.83 8.26
N TRP A 131 -32.24 5.56 9.17
CA TRP A 131 -31.41 6.71 8.79
C TRP A 131 -30.26 6.30 7.86
N LEU A 132 -29.58 5.17 8.13
CA LEU A 132 -28.52 4.66 7.26
C LEU A 132 -29.05 4.41 5.84
N GLU A 133 -30.23 3.81 5.77
CA GLU A 133 -30.90 3.44 4.53
C GLU A 133 -31.34 4.63 3.68
N GLU A 134 -31.74 5.73 4.33
CA GLU A 134 -32.10 7.00 3.70
C GLU A 134 -30.84 7.81 3.30
N SER A 135 -29.81 7.79 4.14
CA SER A 135 -28.58 8.59 3.95
C SER A 135 -27.56 7.96 3.01
N LEU A 136 -27.54 6.62 2.90
CA LEU A 136 -26.60 5.86 2.04
C LEU A 136 -27.20 5.51 0.68
N ASN A 137 -27.79 6.50 0.03
CA ASN A 137 -28.37 6.34 -1.30
C ASN A 137 -27.34 6.43 -2.45
N HIS A 138 -26.10 6.88 -2.18
CA HIS A 138 -25.02 6.98 -3.16
C HIS A 138 -23.81 6.13 -2.77
N ASP A 139 -23.15 5.54 -3.77
CA ASP A 139 -21.93 4.76 -3.56
C ASP A 139 -20.70 5.67 -3.40
N VAL A 140 -20.09 5.62 -2.21
CA VAL A 140 -18.96 6.49 -1.84
C VAL A 140 -17.73 6.25 -2.74
N ARG A 141 -17.48 5.01 -3.15
CA ARG A 141 -16.32 4.67 -4.01
C ARG A 141 -16.50 5.26 -5.40
N ALA A 142 -17.70 5.16 -5.97
CA ALA A 142 -18.00 5.76 -7.26
C ALA A 142 -17.94 7.30 -7.22
N ALA A 143 -18.49 7.92 -6.16
CA ALA A 143 -18.43 9.37 -5.97
C ALA A 143 -16.99 9.87 -5.82
N TYR A 144 -16.17 9.17 -5.05
CA TYR A 144 -14.74 9.45 -4.91
C TYR A 144 -14.01 9.37 -6.26
N GLY A 145 -14.16 8.26 -6.99
CA GLY A 145 -13.49 8.03 -8.26
C GLY A 145 -13.87 9.03 -9.36
N ALA A 146 -15.09 9.58 -9.32
CA ALA A 146 -15.55 10.61 -10.26
C ALA A 146 -14.72 11.90 -10.18
N GLU A 147 -14.33 12.30 -8.96
CA GLU A 147 -13.55 13.53 -8.72
C GLU A 147 -12.05 13.28 -8.56
N PHE A 148 -11.64 12.07 -8.17
CA PHE A 148 -10.24 11.74 -7.85
C PHE A 148 -9.26 12.15 -8.96
N ARG A 149 -9.63 11.90 -10.22
CA ARG A 149 -8.78 12.24 -11.37
C ARG A 149 -8.57 13.76 -11.50
N SER A 150 -9.61 14.56 -11.28
CA SER A 150 -9.55 16.02 -11.42
C SER A 150 -8.69 16.65 -10.32
N VAL A 151 -8.75 16.10 -9.10
CA VAL A 151 -7.94 16.55 -7.96
C VAL A 151 -6.45 16.39 -8.25
N TYR A 152 -6.05 15.24 -8.77
CA TYR A 152 -4.65 14.94 -9.08
C TYR A 152 -4.09 15.72 -10.28
N GLN A 153 -4.93 16.45 -11.03
CA GLN A 153 -4.51 17.35 -12.11
C GLN A 153 -4.27 18.79 -11.63
N ARG A 154 -4.61 19.12 -10.38
CA ARG A 154 -4.42 20.47 -9.84
C ARG A 154 -2.93 20.78 -9.72
N SER A 155 -2.51 21.95 -10.16
CA SER A 155 -1.11 22.38 -10.12
C SER A 155 -0.49 22.33 -8.72
N GLY A 156 -1.26 22.69 -7.69
CA GLY A 156 -0.82 22.59 -6.29
C GLY A 156 -0.53 21.15 -5.84
N VAL A 157 -1.35 20.18 -6.27
CA VAL A 157 -1.13 18.75 -5.99
C VAL A 157 0.11 18.25 -6.72
N LEU A 158 0.26 18.58 -8.01
CA LEU A 158 1.45 18.21 -8.80
C LEU A 158 2.74 18.76 -8.18
N ALA A 159 2.74 20.04 -7.79
CA ALA A 159 3.89 20.67 -7.14
C ALA A 159 4.21 20.00 -5.79
N ALA A 160 3.19 19.67 -4.98
CA ALA A 160 3.38 18.96 -3.72
C ALA A 160 3.92 17.52 -3.94
N MET A 161 3.45 16.80 -4.97
CA MET A 161 3.97 15.48 -5.34
C MET A 161 5.45 15.54 -5.76
N ASN A 162 5.85 16.58 -6.49
CA ASN A 162 7.25 16.80 -6.85
C ASN A 162 8.12 17.09 -5.62
N ASN A 163 7.63 17.89 -4.67
CA ASN A 163 8.34 18.14 -3.41
C ASN A 163 8.50 16.85 -2.59
N VAL A 164 7.45 16.03 -2.48
CA VAL A 164 7.53 14.72 -1.82
C VAL A 164 8.56 13.82 -2.50
N THR A 165 8.54 13.76 -3.84
CA THR A 165 9.53 12.99 -4.62
C THR A 165 10.95 13.47 -4.35
N ARG A 166 11.17 14.80 -4.38
CA ARG A 166 12.46 15.44 -4.10
C ARG A 166 12.98 15.02 -2.71
N ASP A 167 12.17 15.25 -1.69
CA ASP A 167 12.59 15.07 -0.30
C ASP A 167 12.80 13.58 0.03
N GLN A 168 11.99 12.68 -0.55
CA GLN A 168 12.19 11.23 -0.45
C GLN A 168 13.50 10.76 -1.10
N LEU A 169 13.84 11.26 -2.29
CA LEU A 169 15.11 10.92 -2.95
C LEU A 169 16.31 11.41 -2.13
N LEU A 170 16.24 12.63 -1.59
CA LEU A 170 17.32 13.21 -0.78
C LEU A 170 17.49 12.49 0.57
N LEU A 171 16.38 12.21 1.27
CA LEU A 171 16.39 11.48 2.54
C LEU A 171 16.92 10.06 2.37
N SER A 172 16.38 9.30 1.39
CA SER A 172 16.78 7.92 1.14
C SER A 172 18.22 7.80 0.66
N ALA A 173 18.71 8.73 -0.17
CA ALA A 173 20.10 8.74 -0.60
C ALA A 173 21.04 9.02 0.58
N PHE A 174 20.68 9.95 1.47
CA PHE A 174 21.47 10.22 2.67
C PHE A 174 21.46 9.03 3.64
N ALA A 175 20.30 8.40 3.85
CA ALA A 175 20.20 7.16 4.63
C ALA A 175 21.07 6.04 4.04
N SER A 176 21.11 5.93 2.72
CA SER A 176 21.93 4.94 2.00
C SER A 176 23.43 5.22 2.12
N LYS A 177 23.83 6.50 2.14
CA LYS A 177 25.20 6.90 2.47
C LYS A 177 25.59 6.46 3.89
N LEU A 178 24.72 6.68 4.87
CA LEU A 178 25.00 6.28 6.25
C LEU A 178 25.05 4.75 6.43
N GLN A 179 24.38 4.00 5.56
CA GLN A 179 24.44 2.54 5.52
C GLN A 179 25.62 1.99 4.70
N GLY A 180 26.34 2.84 3.96
CA GLY A 180 27.44 2.43 3.08
C GLY A 180 26.99 1.85 1.73
N HIS A 181 25.72 1.99 1.37
CA HIS A 181 25.19 1.60 0.05
C HIS A 181 25.44 2.67 -1.03
N LEU A 182 25.72 3.91 -0.61
CA LEU A 182 26.00 5.03 -1.48
C LEU A 182 27.25 5.77 -0.99
N ASN A 183 28.15 6.16 -1.90
CA ASN A 183 29.30 6.98 -1.56
C ASN A 183 28.99 8.49 -1.64
N ASP A 184 29.88 9.34 -1.10
CA ASP A 184 29.65 10.80 -1.07
C ASP A 184 29.54 11.43 -2.47
N SER A 185 30.30 10.93 -3.46
CA SER A 185 30.23 11.41 -4.85
C SER A 185 28.85 11.15 -5.45
N ASN A 186 28.31 9.94 -5.23
CA ASN A 186 27.00 9.56 -5.72
C ASN A 186 25.86 10.22 -4.94
N LEU A 187 26.03 10.48 -3.64
CA LEU A 187 25.11 11.36 -2.89
C LEU A 187 25.03 12.76 -3.52
N GLN A 188 26.18 13.35 -3.91
CA GLN A 188 26.17 14.64 -4.61
C GLN A 188 25.55 14.53 -6.00
N ARG A 189 25.74 13.41 -6.70
CA ARG A 189 25.08 13.14 -7.99
C ARG A 189 23.57 13.10 -7.86
N VAL A 190 23.03 12.48 -6.80
CA VAL A 190 21.58 12.51 -6.50
C VAL A 190 21.12 13.95 -6.29
N ARG A 191 21.81 14.72 -5.44
CA ARG A 191 21.46 16.13 -5.16
C ARG A 191 21.43 16.98 -6.43
N ARG A 192 22.44 16.84 -7.30
CA ARG A 192 22.54 17.54 -8.59
C ARG A 192 21.44 17.13 -9.56
N ALA A 193 21.17 15.82 -9.69
CA ALA A 193 20.13 15.31 -10.57
C ALA A 193 18.75 15.83 -10.16
N VAL A 194 18.46 15.80 -8.86
CA VAL A 194 17.23 16.32 -8.26
C VAL A 194 17.10 17.84 -8.44
N ALA A 195 18.23 18.57 -8.44
CA ALA A 195 18.27 20.00 -8.71
C ALA A 195 18.24 20.37 -10.21
N GLY A 196 18.13 19.40 -11.12
CA GLY A 196 17.99 19.68 -12.55
C GLY A 196 19.29 19.89 -13.32
N ASP A 197 20.42 19.38 -12.83
CA ASP A 197 21.71 19.48 -13.53
C ASP A 197 21.63 18.92 -14.97
N ALA A 198 21.95 19.77 -15.95
CA ALA A 198 21.83 19.45 -17.37
C ALA A 198 22.74 18.29 -17.83
N SER A 199 23.86 18.07 -17.14
CA SER A 199 24.78 16.95 -17.44
C SER A 199 24.25 15.59 -16.98
N LEU A 200 23.18 15.58 -16.18
CA LEU A 200 22.57 14.37 -15.65
C LEU A 200 21.22 14.11 -16.31
N THR A 201 20.82 12.83 -16.25
CA THR A 201 19.46 12.40 -16.53
C THR A 201 18.92 11.70 -15.29
N ILE A 202 17.64 11.92 -15.00
CA ILE A 202 16.89 11.24 -13.96
C ILE A 202 15.50 10.94 -14.52
N GLY A 203 15.03 9.72 -14.33
CA GLY A 203 13.71 9.35 -14.84
C GLY A 203 13.25 7.98 -14.34
N PRO A 204 11.94 7.71 -14.42
CA PRO A 204 11.41 6.43 -14.02
C PRO A 204 11.79 5.34 -15.03
N LEU A 205 11.90 4.10 -14.56
CA LEU A 205 12.23 2.94 -15.39
C LEU A 205 10.97 2.27 -15.93
N GLN A 206 11.00 1.78 -17.16
CA GLN A 206 9.93 0.97 -17.76
C GLN A 206 10.43 -0.45 -18.09
N LEU A 207 9.53 -1.44 -17.98
CA LEU A 207 9.82 -2.85 -18.29
C LEU A 207 9.40 -3.15 -19.72
N ARG A 208 10.34 -3.26 -20.67
CA ARG A 208 10.05 -3.22 -22.12
C ARG A 208 9.51 -1.85 -22.56
N GLU A 209 9.80 -1.51 -23.81
CA GLU A 209 9.46 -0.19 -24.37
C GLU A 209 7.95 0.01 -24.61
N ASP A 210 7.16 -1.06 -24.64
CA ASP A 210 5.71 -1.04 -24.88
C ASP A 210 4.87 -0.93 -23.61
N THR A 211 5.50 -0.68 -22.46
CA THR A 211 4.81 -0.57 -21.15
C THR A 211 4.97 0.81 -20.55
N ARG A 212 4.10 1.14 -19.59
CA ARG A 212 4.28 2.33 -18.77
C ARG A 212 5.39 2.13 -17.74
N ALA A 213 5.97 3.24 -17.31
CA ALA A 213 7.01 3.22 -16.30
C ALA A 213 6.50 2.65 -14.97
N LEU A 214 7.43 2.00 -14.27
CA LEU A 214 7.24 1.47 -12.93
C LEU A 214 7.12 2.61 -11.94
N LYS A 215 6.29 2.42 -10.92
CA LYS A 215 6.23 3.32 -9.77
C LYS A 215 7.50 3.17 -8.95
N GLY A 216 8.07 4.30 -8.52
CA GLY A 216 9.14 4.34 -7.52
C GLY A 216 10.53 3.88 -7.98
N LEU A 217 10.65 3.19 -9.12
CA LEU A 217 11.96 2.84 -9.70
C LEU A 217 12.48 3.97 -10.56
N VAL A 218 13.56 4.60 -10.12
CA VAL A 218 14.17 5.76 -10.78
C VAL A 218 15.63 5.47 -11.05
N ALA A 219 16.10 5.83 -12.24
CA ALA A 219 17.52 5.74 -12.57
C ALA A 219 18.13 7.12 -12.78
N ILE A 220 19.37 7.31 -12.31
CA ILE A 220 20.17 8.51 -12.51
C ILE A 220 21.42 8.13 -13.28
N GLY A 221 21.66 8.83 -14.40
CA GLY A 221 22.79 8.58 -15.29
C GLY A 221 23.41 9.89 -15.78
N SER A 222 24.54 9.78 -16.47
CA SER A 222 25.08 10.90 -17.23
C SER A 222 24.29 11.03 -18.53
N ARG A 223 24.07 12.27 -18.98
CA ARG A 223 23.45 12.53 -20.27
C ARG A 223 24.42 12.30 -21.42
N ASP A 224 25.70 12.56 -21.18
CA ASP A 224 26.78 12.25 -22.10
C ASP A 224 27.28 10.83 -21.80
N ASP A 225 27.50 10.02 -22.83
CA ASP A 225 28.01 8.62 -22.77
C ASP A 225 29.43 8.50 -22.15
N SER A 226 29.94 9.58 -21.56
CA SER A 226 31.26 9.69 -20.95
C SER A 226 31.36 9.10 -19.55
N GLN A 227 30.21 8.85 -18.88
CA GLN A 227 30.16 8.17 -17.58
C GLN A 227 29.19 7.00 -17.64
N GLU A 228 29.73 5.79 -17.65
CA GLU A 228 28.95 4.55 -17.72
C GLU A 228 28.23 4.22 -16.42
N ASP A 229 28.56 4.86 -15.29
CA ASP A 229 27.95 4.55 -14.00
C ASP A 229 26.52 5.10 -13.89
N TRP A 230 25.61 4.28 -13.37
CA TRP A 230 24.21 4.55 -13.10
C TRP A 230 23.89 4.36 -11.62
N LEU A 231 22.96 5.15 -11.12
CA LEU A 231 22.33 4.93 -9.82
C LEU A 231 20.91 4.43 -10.05
N LEU A 232 20.52 3.41 -9.30
CA LEU A 232 19.14 2.94 -9.24
C LEU A 232 18.57 3.26 -7.86
N TYR A 233 17.48 4.01 -7.83
CA TYR A 233 16.60 4.10 -6.68
C TYR A 233 15.46 3.08 -6.85
N ALA A 234 15.33 2.18 -5.88
CA ALA A 234 14.32 1.12 -5.85
C ALA A 234 13.87 0.90 -4.39
N PRO A 235 12.98 1.76 -3.87
CA PRO A 235 12.57 1.70 -2.48
C PRO A 235 11.86 0.39 -2.18
N GLY A 236 12.20 -0.23 -1.05
CA GLY A 236 11.61 -1.50 -0.61
C GLY A 236 11.90 -2.66 -1.58
N SER A 237 13.02 -2.59 -2.30
CA SER A 237 13.45 -3.68 -3.18
C SER A 237 13.66 -4.99 -2.41
N PRO A 238 13.63 -6.15 -3.10
CA PRO A 238 13.73 -7.46 -2.46
C PRO A 238 15.05 -7.70 -1.72
N ASP A 239 16.11 -6.99 -2.09
CA ASP A 239 17.43 -7.12 -1.46
C ASP A 239 17.58 -6.21 -0.22
N GLY A 240 16.54 -5.44 0.13
CA GLY A 240 16.49 -4.59 1.33
C GLY A 240 17.28 -3.28 1.22
N GLN A 241 17.76 -2.92 0.04
CA GLN A 241 18.44 -1.65 -0.23
C GLN A 241 17.58 -0.73 -1.08
N ASP A 242 17.62 0.58 -0.81
CA ASP A 242 16.87 1.56 -1.61
C ASP A 242 17.69 2.12 -2.77
N TRP A 243 19.02 2.11 -2.68
CA TRP A 243 19.93 2.68 -3.67
C TRP A 243 21.02 1.70 -4.08
N TYR A 244 21.32 1.67 -5.38
CA TYR A 244 22.35 0.81 -5.98
C TYR A 244 23.28 1.62 -6.87
N GLU A 245 24.58 1.41 -6.71
CA GLU A 245 25.63 1.94 -7.60
C GLU A 245 26.00 0.88 -8.65
N LEU A 246 25.80 1.19 -9.93
CA LEU A 246 25.85 0.21 -11.01
C LEU A 246 26.74 0.72 -12.15
N PRO A 247 27.73 -0.05 -12.62
CA PRO A 247 28.74 0.46 -13.55
C PRO A 247 28.26 0.68 -14.98
N THR A 248 27.09 0.16 -15.35
CA THR A 248 26.49 0.32 -16.68
C THR A 248 24.97 0.21 -16.59
N PHE A 249 24.26 0.82 -17.56
CA PHE A 249 22.81 0.63 -17.67
C PHE A 249 22.43 -0.83 -17.93
N ARG A 250 23.28 -1.55 -18.68
CA ARG A 250 23.12 -3.00 -18.88
C ARG A 250 23.17 -3.75 -17.55
N ARG A 251 24.10 -3.41 -16.67
CA ARG A 251 24.20 -4.04 -15.35
C ARG A 251 22.98 -3.72 -14.48
N LEU A 252 22.50 -2.47 -14.51
CA LEU A 252 21.24 -2.09 -13.88
C LEU A 252 20.08 -2.98 -14.34
N SER A 253 19.95 -3.18 -15.65
CA SER A 253 18.89 -4.02 -16.19
C SER A 253 18.99 -5.48 -15.73
N LEU A 254 20.20 -6.04 -15.70
CA LEU A 254 20.43 -7.42 -15.23
C LEU A 254 20.20 -7.58 -13.72
N ASP A 255 20.48 -6.56 -12.91
CA ASP A 255 20.23 -6.63 -11.47
C ASP A 255 18.72 -6.59 -11.18
N ILE A 256 17.94 -5.79 -11.92
CA ILE A 256 16.46 -5.85 -11.86
C ILE A 256 15.94 -7.23 -12.31
N SER A 257 16.53 -7.83 -13.35
CA SER A 257 16.09 -9.15 -13.81
C SER A 257 16.31 -10.23 -12.74
N ARG A 258 17.31 -10.09 -11.86
CA ARG A 258 17.56 -11.05 -10.77
C ARG A 258 16.45 -11.05 -9.72
N TRP A 259 15.73 -9.94 -9.52
CA TRP A 259 14.59 -9.93 -8.61
C TRP A 259 13.48 -10.89 -9.04
N THR A 260 13.42 -11.27 -10.32
CA THR A 260 12.47 -12.28 -10.79
C THR A 260 12.75 -13.69 -10.23
N ALA A 261 13.94 -13.94 -9.69
CA ALA A 261 14.31 -15.25 -9.15
C ALA A 261 13.55 -15.65 -7.87
N THR A 262 12.93 -14.69 -7.18
CA THR A 262 12.17 -14.93 -5.95
C THR A 262 10.72 -14.48 -6.09
N GLN A 263 9.81 -15.11 -5.35
CA GLN A 263 8.41 -14.69 -5.33
C GLN A 263 8.25 -13.25 -4.83
N SER A 264 9.01 -12.87 -3.79
CA SER A 264 8.99 -11.50 -3.26
C SER A 264 9.42 -10.46 -4.31
N GLY A 265 10.41 -10.77 -5.15
CA GLY A 265 10.81 -9.85 -6.21
C GLY A 265 9.89 -9.82 -7.43
N LEU A 266 9.25 -10.95 -7.77
CA LEU A 266 8.16 -10.98 -8.73
C LEU A 266 6.97 -10.14 -8.26
N ASP A 267 6.59 -10.26 -7.00
CA ASP A 267 5.51 -9.49 -6.38
C ASP A 267 5.88 -8.01 -6.35
N TYR A 268 7.11 -7.67 -5.96
CA TYR A 268 7.63 -6.30 -5.99
C TYR A 268 7.47 -5.67 -7.38
N LEU A 269 8.05 -6.27 -8.42
CA LEU A 269 7.98 -5.73 -9.79
C LEU A 269 6.54 -5.68 -10.32
N THR A 270 5.71 -6.68 -9.99
CA THR A 270 4.29 -6.70 -10.34
C THR A 270 3.53 -5.54 -9.69
N TRP A 271 3.79 -5.25 -8.42
CA TRP A 271 3.09 -4.17 -7.70
C TRP A 271 3.60 -2.78 -8.09
N GLN A 272 4.86 -2.63 -8.48
CA GLN A 272 5.35 -1.38 -9.06
C GLN A 272 4.84 -1.15 -10.49
N SER A 273 4.37 -2.20 -11.18
CA SER A 273 3.80 -2.07 -12.52
C SER A 273 2.50 -1.26 -12.51
N HIS A 274 2.34 -0.45 -13.55
CA HIS A 274 1.12 0.30 -13.81
C HIS A 274 -0.08 -0.65 -13.94
N ALA A 275 -1.22 -0.31 -13.34
CA ALA A 275 -2.37 -1.23 -13.23
C ALA A 275 -2.87 -1.76 -14.59
N LEU A 276 -2.82 -0.92 -15.64
CA LEU A 276 -3.20 -1.31 -17.01
C LEU A 276 -2.26 -2.35 -17.65
N ASP A 277 -0.99 -2.36 -17.25
CA ASP A 277 0.03 -3.23 -17.86
C ASP A 277 0.37 -4.43 -16.94
N ARG A 278 -0.19 -4.44 -15.71
CA ARG A 278 0.17 -5.37 -14.64
C ARG A 278 0.00 -6.83 -15.03
N GLU A 279 -1.12 -7.20 -15.65
CA GLU A 279 -1.37 -8.59 -16.05
C GLU A 279 -0.34 -9.07 -17.09
N THR A 280 -0.11 -8.27 -18.13
CA THR A 280 0.87 -8.54 -19.19
C THR A 280 2.29 -8.63 -18.63
N ILE A 281 2.66 -7.70 -17.74
CA ILE A 281 3.97 -7.69 -17.09
C ILE A 281 4.13 -8.91 -16.17
N THR A 282 3.13 -9.24 -15.34
CA THR A 282 3.18 -10.44 -14.50
C THR A 282 3.36 -11.71 -15.34
N GLY A 283 2.63 -11.83 -16.44
CA GLY A 283 2.78 -12.96 -17.37
C GLY A 283 4.17 -13.04 -18.01
N TYR A 284 4.77 -11.89 -18.32
CA TYR A 284 6.14 -11.79 -18.81
C TYR A 284 7.17 -12.18 -17.73
N LEU A 285 7.11 -11.56 -16.54
CA LEU A 285 8.05 -11.77 -15.43
C LEU A 285 8.07 -13.23 -14.96
N LYS A 286 6.92 -13.91 -14.91
CA LYS A 286 6.83 -15.34 -14.54
C LYS A 286 7.61 -16.28 -15.46
N LYS A 287 7.88 -15.88 -16.70
CA LYS A 287 8.63 -16.71 -17.67
C LYS A 287 10.15 -16.53 -17.52
N ILE A 288 10.60 -15.41 -16.97
CA ILE A 288 12.03 -15.06 -16.90
C ILE A 288 12.86 -16.08 -16.09
N PRO A 289 12.41 -16.59 -14.93
CA PRO A 289 13.20 -17.58 -14.18
C PRO A 289 13.42 -18.89 -14.95
N GLN A 290 12.48 -19.26 -15.82
CA GLN A 290 12.54 -20.49 -16.61
C GLN A 290 13.31 -20.29 -17.92
N LEU A 291 13.21 -19.09 -18.51
CA LEU A 291 13.87 -18.74 -19.76
C LEU A 291 14.45 -17.32 -19.69
N PRO A 292 15.63 -17.13 -19.04
CA PRO A 292 16.23 -15.82 -18.85
C PRO A 292 16.54 -15.07 -20.15
N SER A 293 16.69 -15.79 -21.27
CA SER A 293 16.88 -15.20 -22.60
C SER A 293 15.66 -14.41 -23.11
N LEU A 294 14.49 -14.54 -22.48
CA LEU A 294 13.33 -13.69 -22.76
C LEU A 294 13.45 -12.28 -22.17
N TRP A 295 14.45 -12.01 -21.32
CA TRP A 295 14.62 -10.69 -20.73
C TRP A 295 14.97 -9.65 -21.80
N VAL A 296 14.02 -8.76 -22.09
CA VAL A 296 14.17 -7.68 -23.09
C VAL A 296 14.87 -6.45 -22.51
N GLY A 297 14.92 -6.33 -21.18
CA GLY A 297 15.56 -5.21 -20.50
C GLY A 297 14.61 -4.24 -19.83
N VAL A 298 15.21 -3.22 -19.22
CA VAL A 298 14.53 -1.98 -18.79
C VAL A 298 15.04 -0.84 -19.63
N THR A 299 14.26 0.22 -19.75
CA THR A 299 14.70 1.48 -20.35
C THR A 299 14.28 2.65 -19.46
N LEU A 300 14.94 3.80 -19.60
CA LEU A 300 14.41 5.04 -19.04
C LEU A 300 13.16 5.44 -19.80
N ALA A 301 12.10 5.79 -19.07
CA ALA A 301 10.91 6.36 -19.70
C ALA A 301 11.26 7.71 -20.35
N PRO A 302 10.80 7.96 -21.59
CA PRO A 302 11.03 9.24 -22.24
C PRO A 302 10.47 10.41 -21.42
N SER A 303 11.26 11.46 -21.24
CA SER A 303 10.85 12.68 -20.54
C SER A 303 11.22 13.92 -21.35
N PRO A 304 10.27 14.84 -21.60
CA PRO A 304 10.56 16.14 -22.18
C PRO A 304 11.14 17.13 -21.17
N PHE A 305 11.03 16.85 -19.86
CA PHE A 305 11.35 17.79 -18.79
C PHE A 305 12.85 17.89 -18.50
N LYS A 306 13.32 19.09 -18.19
CA LYS A 306 14.73 19.42 -17.90
C LYS A 306 14.80 20.54 -16.86
N GLY A 307 15.99 20.76 -16.29
CA GLY A 307 16.20 21.85 -15.33
C GLY A 307 15.30 21.69 -14.10
N GLU A 308 14.69 22.79 -13.65
CA GLU A 308 13.82 22.81 -12.47
C GLU A 308 12.61 21.86 -12.58
N GLU A 309 12.20 21.50 -13.79
CA GLU A 309 11.07 20.61 -14.07
C GLU A 309 11.45 19.13 -14.12
N VAL A 310 12.72 18.77 -13.92
CA VAL A 310 13.22 17.39 -14.18
C VAL A 310 12.45 16.30 -13.42
N LEU A 311 11.90 16.62 -12.24
CA LEU A 311 11.11 15.70 -11.44
C LEU A 311 9.68 15.50 -11.94
N ASN A 312 9.17 16.35 -12.85
CA ASN A 312 7.81 16.25 -13.38
C ASN A 312 7.55 14.88 -14.01
N ALA A 313 8.54 14.27 -14.68
CA ALA A 313 8.38 12.91 -15.23
C ALA A 313 8.10 11.85 -14.15
N ILE A 314 8.74 11.97 -12.99
CA ILE A 314 8.54 11.05 -11.87
C ILE A 314 7.20 11.34 -11.18
N GLY A 315 6.90 12.63 -10.93
CA GLY A 315 5.63 13.07 -10.34
C GLY A 315 4.42 12.68 -11.20
N ASP A 316 4.49 12.89 -12.51
CA ASP A 316 3.45 12.49 -13.46
C ASP A 316 3.29 10.97 -13.54
N ASN A 317 4.39 10.23 -13.46
CA ASN A 317 4.34 8.77 -13.41
C ASN A 317 3.66 8.27 -12.12
N ASP A 318 4.03 8.81 -10.95
CA ASP A 318 3.37 8.46 -9.68
C ASP A 318 1.88 8.83 -9.71
N ARG A 319 1.53 9.99 -10.27
CA ARG A 319 0.15 10.40 -10.49
C ARG A 319 -0.61 9.40 -11.37
N ALA A 320 -0.08 9.10 -12.55
CA ALA A 320 -0.70 8.17 -13.49
C ALA A 320 -0.91 6.79 -12.85
N TRP A 321 0.10 6.30 -12.12
CA TRP A 321 0.01 5.05 -11.39
C TRP A 321 -1.09 5.09 -10.31
N ARG A 322 -1.19 6.16 -9.51
CA ARG A 322 -2.22 6.30 -8.46
C ARG A 322 -3.63 6.33 -9.03
N VAL A 323 -3.83 7.09 -10.10
CA VAL A 323 -5.12 7.16 -10.81
C VAL A 323 -5.48 5.79 -11.37
N ALA A 324 -4.57 5.12 -12.06
CA ALA A 324 -4.84 3.78 -12.59
C ALA A 324 -5.07 2.75 -11.49
N GLN A 325 -4.41 2.89 -10.34
CA GLN A 325 -4.61 2.01 -9.18
C GLN A 325 -6.00 2.19 -8.56
N GLU A 326 -6.52 3.42 -8.47
CA GLU A 326 -7.90 3.68 -8.08
C GLU A 326 -8.87 3.07 -9.09
N GLU A 327 -8.69 3.35 -10.38
CA GLU A 327 -9.60 2.88 -11.44
C GLU A 327 -9.62 1.35 -11.59
N SER A 328 -8.54 0.67 -11.18
CA SER A 328 -8.51 -0.80 -11.13
C SER A 328 -9.38 -1.37 -10.00
N GLN A 329 -9.60 -0.60 -8.93
CA GLN A 329 -10.47 -0.97 -7.80
C GLN A 329 -11.93 -0.61 -8.09
N THR A 330 -12.17 0.39 -8.95
CA THR A 330 -13.48 0.80 -9.45
C THR A 330 -13.52 0.70 -11.00
N PRO A 331 -13.58 -0.52 -11.58
CA PRO A 331 -13.59 -0.71 -13.03
C PRO A 331 -14.70 0.08 -13.73
N TYR A 332 -14.55 0.36 -15.02
CA TYR A 332 -15.52 1.14 -15.79
C TYR A 332 -16.97 0.68 -15.58
N GLY A 333 -17.22 -0.64 -15.66
CA GLY A 333 -18.56 -1.19 -15.44
C GLY A 333 -19.13 -0.91 -14.05
N TYR A 334 -18.29 -0.85 -13.01
CA TYR A 334 -18.70 -0.43 -11.66
C TYR A 334 -19.00 1.07 -11.60
N ARG A 335 -18.15 1.90 -12.23
CA ARG A 335 -18.32 3.36 -12.26
C ARG A 335 -19.56 3.80 -13.02
N THR A 336 -19.95 3.11 -14.09
CA THR A 336 -21.15 3.45 -14.87
C THR A 336 -22.42 2.72 -14.42
N ALA A 337 -22.31 1.78 -13.48
CA ALA A 337 -23.46 1.08 -12.93
C ALA A 337 -24.40 2.02 -12.16
N SER A 338 -25.69 1.71 -12.14
CA SER A 338 -26.65 2.39 -11.25
C SER A 338 -26.36 2.08 -9.78
N ASN A 339 -26.89 2.88 -8.85
CA ASN A 339 -26.73 2.61 -7.42
C ASN A 339 -27.31 1.22 -7.05
N GLU A 340 -28.47 0.85 -7.60
CA GLU A 340 -29.06 -0.48 -7.40
C GLU A 340 -28.13 -1.60 -7.85
N GLN A 341 -27.49 -1.46 -9.01
CA GLN A 341 -26.53 -2.46 -9.52
C GLN A 341 -25.30 -2.58 -8.61
N ARG A 342 -24.78 -1.48 -8.06
CA ARG A 342 -23.65 -1.50 -7.11
C ARG A 342 -24.04 -2.12 -5.77
N GLN A 343 -25.26 -1.84 -5.28
CA GLN A 343 -25.80 -2.47 -4.07
C GLN A 343 -25.98 -3.98 -4.27
N ARG A 344 -26.50 -4.41 -5.43
CA ARG A 344 -26.56 -5.82 -5.82
C ARG A 344 -25.17 -6.46 -5.89
N PHE A 345 -24.19 -5.75 -6.44
CA PHE A 345 -22.80 -6.20 -6.43
C PHE A 345 -22.26 -6.38 -5.00
N ALA A 346 -22.54 -5.44 -4.09
CA ALA A 346 -22.16 -5.55 -2.69
C ALA A 346 -22.76 -6.80 -2.02
N ARG A 347 -24.05 -7.08 -2.24
CA ARG A 347 -24.70 -8.29 -1.74
C ARG A 347 -24.08 -9.57 -2.32
N ILE A 348 -23.93 -9.66 -3.64
CA ILE A 348 -23.36 -10.86 -4.29
C ILE A 348 -21.94 -11.11 -3.80
N ASN A 349 -21.13 -10.06 -3.61
CA ASN A 349 -19.78 -10.19 -3.07
C ASN A 349 -19.80 -10.66 -1.60
N CYS A 350 -20.76 -10.19 -0.80
CA CYS A 350 -20.99 -10.67 0.57
C CYS A 350 -21.33 -12.17 0.59
N GLU A 351 -22.26 -12.62 -0.26
CA GLU A 351 -22.63 -14.03 -0.41
C GLU A 351 -21.45 -14.88 -0.86
N LEU A 352 -20.72 -14.45 -1.89
CA LEU A 352 -19.55 -15.17 -2.40
C LEU A 352 -18.49 -15.34 -1.32
N ARG A 353 -18.17 -14.29 -0.55
CA ARG A 353 -17.22 -14.36 0.57
C ARG A 353 -17.69 -15.31 1.66
N SER A 354 -18.99 -15.31 1.97
CA SER A 354 -19.58 -16.22 2.94
C SER A 354 -19.46 -17.68 2.47
N LEU A 355 -19.76 -17.95 1.20
CA LEU A 355 -19.62 -19.26 0.58
C LEU A 355 -18.17 -19.73 0.53
N GLN A 356 -17.22 -18.87 0.15
CA GLN A 356 -15.78 -19.17 0.16
C GLN A 356 -15.28 -19.47 1.58
N THR A 357 -15.77 -18.74 2.59
CA THR A 357 -15.43 -19.01 3.99
C THR A 357 -15.92 -20.39 4.42
N VAL A 358 -17.12 -20.77 3.98
CA VAL A 358 -17.65 -22.12 4.21
C VAL A 358 -16.84 -23.16 3.45
N GLU A 359 -16.46 -22.92 2.19
CA GLU A 359 -15.63 -23.82 1.39
C GLU A 359 -14.26 -24.05 2.04
N VAL A 360 -13.56 -23.01 2.49
CA VAL A 360 -12.27 -23.14 3.20
C VAL A 360 -12.44 -23.93 4.51
N ARG A 361 -13.53 -23.69 5.25
CA ARG A 361 -13.84 -24.42 6.50
C ARG A 361 -14.25 -25.88 6.26
N GLN A 362 -14.99 -26.17 5.19
CA GLN A 362 -15.46 -27.51 4.82
C GLN A 362 -14.43 -28.32 4.04
N GLY A 363 -13.51 -27.65 3.35
CA GLY A 363 -12.34 -28.22 2.65
C GLY A 363 -11.25 -28.72 3.61
N GLY A 364 -11.45 -28.61 4.93
CA GLY A 364 -10.65 -29.30 5.94
C GLY A 364 -9.36 -28.59 6.37
N PHE A 365 -9.13 -27.34 5.99
CA PHE A 365 -7.99 -26.59 6.52
C PHE A 365 -8.30 -26.13 7.95
N VAL A 366 -7.60 -26.74 8.91
CA VAL A 366 -7.55 -26.27 10.30
C VAL A 366 -7.03 -24.82 10.26
N SER A 367 -7.66 -23.90 11.02
CA SER A 367 -7.16 -22.52 11.10
C SER A 367 -5.69 -22.53 11.51
N PHE A 368 -4.88 -21.61 10.98
CA PHE A 368 -3.44 -21.55 11.28
C PHE A 368 -3.17 -21.55 12.79
N GLU A 369 -3.97 -20.80 13.55
CA GLU A 369 -3.93 -20.79 15.02
C GLU A 369 -4.17 -22.16 15.65
N ARG A 370 -5.22 -22.86 15.21
CA ARG A 370 -5.54 -24.21 15.72
C ARG A 370 -4.52 -25.25 15.26
N PHE A 371 -3.96 -25.10 14.07
CA PHE A 371 -2.86 -25.93 13.56
C PHE A 371 -1.60 -25.75 14.44
N CYS A 372 -1.19 -24.51 14.70
CA CYS A 372 -0.06 -24.19 15.57
C CYS A 372 -0.29 -24.69 17.00
N HIS A 373 -1.48 -24.47 17.58
CA HIS A 373 -1.82 -24.98 18.90
C HIS A 373 -1.73 -26.52 18.96
N GLN A 374 -2.28 -27.24 17.98
CA GLN A 374 -2.21 -28.71 17.93
C GLN A 374 -0.77 -29.21 17.75
N LEU A 375 0.00 -28.57 16.88
CA LEU A 375 1.39 -28.92 16.61
C LEU A 375 2.28 -28.73 17.84
N ILE A 376 2.16 -27.59 18.52
CA ILE A 376 2.92 -27.29 19.76
C ILE A 376 2.53 -28.28 20.86
N LYS A 377 1.22 -28.51 21.06
CA LYS A 377 0.74 -29.48 22.04
C LYS A 377 1.34 -30.86 21.80
N GLN A 378 1.21 -31.37 20.58
CA GLN A 378 1.72 -32.68 20.21
C GLN A 378 3.23 -32.78 20.45
N ARG A 379 4.00 -31.78 20.03
CA ARG A 379 5.46 -31.84 20.12
C ARG A 379 5.97 -31.75 21.55
N VAL A 380 5.36 -30.92 22.39
CA VAL A 380 5.78 -30.78 23.79
C VAL A 380 5.35 -32.00 24.60
N GLU A 381 4.13 -32.53 24.40
CA GLU A 381 3.68 -33.77 25.06
C GLU A 381 4.55 -34.96 24.65
N GLU A 382 4.97 -35.05 23.39
CA GLU A 382 5.89 -36.09 22.91
C GLU A 382 7.27 -36.01 23.59
N VAL A 383 7.84 -34.82 23.71
CA VAL A 383 9.14 -34.61 24.39
C VAL A 383 9.06 -34.95 25.88
N LEU A 384 7.97 -34.60 26.55
CA LEU A 384 7.79 -34.94 27.98
C LEU A 384 7.56 -36.44 28.16
N LEU A 385 6.79 -37.07 27.27
CA LEU A 385 6.59 -38.51 27.29
C LEU A 385 7.92 -39.27 27.13
N GLN A 386 8.80 -38.81 26.23
CA GLN A 386 10.15 -39.37 26.07
C GLN A 386 11.02 -39.21 27.33
N ARG A 387 10.72 -38.23 28.19
CA ARG A 387 11.39 -38.00 29.48
C ARG A 387 10.69 -38.71 30.64
N GLY A 388 9.66 -39.52 30.37
CA GLY A 388 8.94 -40.30 31.36
C GLY A 388 7.77 -39.58 32.04
N GLU A 389 7.42 -38.37 31.58
CA GLU A 389 6.33 -37.57 32.13
C GLU A 389 5.10 -37.59 31.22
N ARG A 390 3.96 -38.05 31.74
CA ARG A 390 2.69 -38.04 30.99
C ARG A 390 1.82 -36.88 31.47
N VAL A 391 1.90 -35.76 30.77
CA VAL A 391 1.19 -34.52 31.12
C VAL A 391 0.37 -34.05 29.92
N VAL A 392 -0.85 -33.58 30.17
CA VAL A 392 -1.68 -32.92 29.15
C VAL A 392 -1.36 -31.44 29.18
N ILE A 393 -0.89 -30.91 28.05
CA ILE A 393 -0.43 -29.52 27.95
C ILE A 393 -1.48 -28.65 27.26
N ASN A 394 -1.61 -27.42 27.77
CA ASN A 394 -2.24 -26.31 27.08
C ASN A 394 -1.12 -25.36 26.57
N PRO A 395 -0.85 -25.32 25.25
CA PRO A 395 0.13 -24.43 24.63
C PRO A 395 -0.01 -22.97 25.00
N ASP A 396 -1.25 -22.47 25.18
CA ASP A 396 -1.53 -21.06 25.47
C ASP A 396 -1.13 -20.65 26.89
N ARG A 397 -0.67 -21.62 27.70
CA ARG A 397 -0.22 -21.42 29.08
C ARG A 397 1.28 -21.70 29.27
N ILE A 398 2.03 -21.92 28.18
CA ILE A 398 3.47 -22.14 28.24
C ILE A 398 4.21 -20.80 28.30
N ASN A 399 4.98 -20.58 29.36
CA ASN A 399 5.93 -19.47 29.45
C ASN A 399 7.35 -19.98 29.16
N VAL A 400 8.06 -19.34 28.24
CA VAL A 400 9.44 -19.69 27.88
C VAL A 400 10.40 -18.71 28.56
N GLU A 401 11.14 -19.19 29.56
CA GLU A 401 12.26 -18.44 30.13
C GLU A 401 13.56 -18.76 29.39
N ILE A 402 14.10 -17.78 28.68
CA ILE A 402 15.41 -17.90 28.03
C ILE A 402 16.47 -17.36 29.01
N ARG A 403 17.29 -18.24 29.58
CA ARG A 403 18.49 -17.85 30.32
C ARG A 403 19.66 -17.73 29.37
N ASN A 404 20.16 -16.51 29.16
CA ASN A 404 21.43 -16.29 28.49
C ASN A 404 22.55 -16.88 29.34
N LYS A 405 23.22 -17.93 28.84
CA LYS A 405 24.49 -18.39 29.41
C LYS A 405 25.55 -17.33 29.11
N ARG A 406 26.25 -16.88 30.16
CA ARG A 406 27.48 -16.09 30.06
C ARG A 406 28.60 -16.88 29.41
#